data_AF-A0AAN9ICI7-F1
#
_entry.id   AF-A0AAN9ICI7-F1
#
_cell.length_a   1.000
_cell.length_b   1.000
_cell.length_c   1.000
_cell.angle_alpha   90.00
_cell.angle_beta   90.00
_cell.angle_gamma   90.00
#
_symmetry.space_group_name_H-M   'P 1'
#
loop_
_entity.id
_entity.type
_entity.pdbx_description
1 polymer ?
#
loop_
_entity_poly.entity_id
_entity_poly.type
_entity_poly.pdbx_seq_one_letter_code
_entity_poly.pdbx_strand_id
1 'polypeptide(L)'
;MNHYSSSSSSLRETIVVKGSHEFNISGYSLMKGIGSGKYLASYMFTAGGHDWCIYFYPDGKNPDDNASYVSLFIVLASQHSKNVKALFELTLLDQSGNQRHKVHSQFQSMPESGPYTLMTPGSMW
;
A
#
# COMPACT_ATOMS: atom_id res chain seq x y z
N MET A 1 -22.87 -40.97 -38.06
CA MET A 1 -22.98 -40.63 -36.63
C MET A 1 -22.29 -39.29 -36.44
N ASN A 2 -23.01 -38.20 -36.17
CA ASN A 2 -22.41 -36.88 -36.02
C ASN A 2 -22.14 -36.62 -34.54
N HIS A 3 -20.88 -36.40 -34.18
CA HIS A 3 -20.51 -35.99 -32.83
C HIS A 3 -20.71 -34.48 -32.69
N TYR A 4 -21.66 -34.06 -31.86
CA TYR A 4 -21.73 -32.69 -31.39
C TYR A 4 -20.68 -32.51 -30.29
N SER A 5 -19.59 -31.81 -30.61
CA SER A 5 -18.67 -31.34 -29.58
C SER A 5 -19.28 -30.12 -28.91
N SER A 6 -19.67 -30.26 -27.64
CA SER A 6 -20.03 -29.13 -26.79
C SER A 6 -18.75 -28.58 -26.16
N SER A 7 -18.48 -27.29 -26.35
CA SER A 7 -17.42 -26.60 -25.63
C SER A 7 -18.05 -25.72 -24.55
N SER A 8 -17.45 -25.74 -23.36
CA SER A 8 -17.80 -24.88 -22.24
C SER A 8 -16.61 -23.97 -21.97
N SER A 9 -16.86 -22.67 -21.89
CA SER A 9 -15.89 -21.69 -21.38
C SER A 9 -16.37 -21.16 -20.03
N SER A 10 -15.44 -20.91 -19.11
CA SER A 10 -15.71 -20.24 -17.84
C SER A 10 -14.83 -19.01 -17.73
N LEU A 11 -15.43 -17.86 -17.46
CA LEU A 11 -14.73 -16.60 -17.19
C LEU A 11 -14.55 -16.43 -15.68
N ARG A 12 -13.34 -16.03 -15.24
CA ARG A 12 -13.11 -15.56 -13.87
C ARG A 12 -12.99 -14.04 -13.89
N GLU A 13 -14.01 -13.36 -13.39
CA GLU A 13 -13.96 -11.91 -13.15
C GLU A 13 -13.49 -11.63 -11.73
N THR A 14 -12.58 -10.67 -11.57
CA THR A 14 -12.14 -10.18 -10.26
C THR A 14 -12.66 -8.76 -10.10
N ILE A 15 -13.43 -8.50 -9.05
CA ILE A 15 -13.91 -7.15 -8.74
C ILE A 15 -12.80 -6.41 -8.01
N VAL A 16 -12.34 -5.30 -8.58
CA VAL A 16 -11.39 -4.39 -7.92
C VAL A 16 -12.18 -3.29 -7.22
N VAL A 17 -12.10 -3.26 -5.89
CA VAL A 17 -12.65 -2.18 -5.08
C VAL A 17 -11.57 -1.11 -4.88
N LYS A 18 -11.91 0.15 -5.13
CA LYS A 18 -10.99 1.28 -4.94
C LYS A 18 -11.26 1.98 -3.61
N GLY A 19 -10.20 2.47 -2.98
CA GLY A 19 -10.26 3.35 -1.81
C GLY A 19 -9.08 4.32 -1.83
N SER A 20 -9.22 5.45 -1.15
CA SER A 20 -8.16 6.44 -0.97
C SER A 20 -8.17 6.96 0.46
N HIS A 21 -7.00 7.35 0.95
CA HIS A 21 -6.83 7.92 2.29
C HIS A 21 -5.76 9.01 2.23
N GLU A 22 -6.07 10.16 2.83
CA GLU A 22 -5.13 11.27 2.97
C GLU A 22 -4.58 11.28 4.41
N PHE A 23 -3.26 11.17 4.54
CA PHE A 23 -2.58 11.21 5.82
C PHE A 23 -1.81 12.53 5.99
N ASN A 24 -2.44 13.50 6.67
CA ASN A 24 -1.85 14.81 6.92
C ASN A 24 -1.04 14.82 8.23
N ILE A 25 0.25 15.13 8.11
CA ILE A 25 1.17 15.27 9.25
C ILE A 25 1.46 16.75 9.49
N SER A 26 0.88 17.31 10.55
CA SER A 26 1.19 18.67 11.00
C SER A 26 2.48 18.67 11.83
N GLY A 27 3.30 19.73 11.69
CA GLY A 27 4.53 19.85 12.47
C GLY A 27 5.63 18.86 12.12
N TYR A 28 5.68 18.35 10.88
CA TYR A 28 6.67 17.36 10.42
C TYR A 28 8.13 17.67 10.83
N SER A 29 8.54 18.94 10.84
CA SER A 29 9.89 19.35 11.25
C SER A 29 10.24 18.95 12.68
N LEU A 30 9.26 18.90 13.59
CA LEU A 30 9.44 18.47 14.98
C LEU A 30 9.56 16.94 15.13
N MET A 31 9.19 16.21 14.09
CA MET A 31 9.12 14.75 14.08
C MET A 31 10.32 14.12 13.40
N LYS A 32 11.15 14.93 12.71
CA LYS A 32 12.47 14.50 12.29
C LYS A 32 13.39 14.36 13.51
N GLY A 33 14.19 13.29 13.52
CA GLY A 33 15.09 12.99 14.63
C GLY A 33 14.46 12.19 15.78
N ILE A 34 13.22 11.68 15.63
CA ILE A 34 12.66 10.74 16.62
C ILE A 34 13.41 9.41 16.65
N GLY A 35 14.15 9.08 15.58
CA GLY A 35 15.04 7.94 15.46
C GLY A 35 14.56 6.94 14.41
N SER A 36 15.50 6.33 13.70
CA SER A 36 15.23 5.32 12.67
C SER A 36 14.46 4.13 13.25
N GLY A 37 13.52 3.60 12.46
CA GLY A 37 12.60 2.55 12.88
C GLY A 37 11.41 3.00 13.74
N LYS A 38 11.35 4.27 14.17
CA LYS A 38 10.15 4.84 14.79
C LYS A 38 9.22 5.40 13.71
N TYR A 39 7.91 5.21 13.90
CA TYR A 39 6.90 5.58 12.92
C TYR A 39 5.70 6.28 13.54
N LEU A 40 4.91 6.90 12.68
CA LEU A 40 3.55 7.34 12.97
C LEU A 40 2.58 6.56 12.12
N ALA A 41 1.50 6.12 12.74
CA ALA A 41 0.39 5.50 12.05
C ALA A 41 -0.64 6.55 11.66
N SER A 42 -1.18 6.43 10.45
CA SER A 42 -2.42 7.13 10.08
C SER A 42 -3.61 6.59 10.88
N TYR A 43 -4.74 7.28 10.77
CA TYR A 43 -6.01 6.65 11.13
C TYR A 43 -6.27 5.45 10.22
N MET A 44 -7.04 4.50 10.76
CA MET A 44 -7.47 3.32 10.02
C MET A 44 -8.51 3.73 8.97
N PHE A 45 -8.45 3.12 7.80
CA PHE A 45 -9.43 3.31 6.73
C PHE A 45 -9.80 1.98 6.08
N THR A 46 -11.04 1.86 5.62
CA THR A 46 -11.56 0.61 5.07
C THR A 46 -11.60 0.67 3.54
N ALA A 47 -11.05 -0.34 2.88
CA ALA A 47 -11.10 -0.51 1.43
C ALA A 47 -11.17 -2.01 1.09
N GLY A 48 -12.07 -2.38 0.18
CA GLY A 48 -12.26 -3.78 -0.22
C GLY A 48 -12.71 -4.72 0.92
N GLY A 49 -13.36 -4.19 1.95
CA GLY A 49 -13.76 -4.96 3.14
C GLY A 49 -12.63 -5.24 4.14
N HIS A 50 -11.46 -4.62 3.95
CA HIS A 50 -10.32 -4.72 4.84
C HIS A 50 -9.96 -3.36 5.41
N ASP A 51 -9.41 -3.38 6.61
CA ASP A 51 -8.88 -2.22 7.31
C ASP A 51 -7.39 -2.07 7.04
N TRP A 52 -7.02 -0.84 6.76
CA TRP A 52 -5.70 -0.42 6.35
C TRP A 52 -5.23 0.77 7.17
N CYS A 53 -3.93 0.93 7.28
CA CYS A 53 -3.31 2.17 7.75
C CYS A 53 -1.98 2.40 7.05
N ILE A 54 -1.47 3.63 7.14
CA ILE A 54 -0.17 4.02 6.59
C ILE A 54 0.81 4.19 7.74
N TYR A 55 1.98 3.56 7.64
CA TYR A 55 3.09 3.81 8.57
C TYR A 55 4.11 4.73 7.91
N PHE A 56 4.37 5.88 8.53
CA PHE A 56 5.36 6.85 8.10
C PHE A 56 6.56 6.89 9.05
N TYR A 57 7.75 6.65 8.50
CA TYR A 57 9.03 6.69 9.22
C TYR A 57 9.81 7.93 8.80
N PRO A 58 9.85 9.00 9.61
CA PRO A 58 10.51 10.26 9.26
C PRO A 58 12.05 10.13 9.15
N ASP A 59 12.64 9.15 9.82
CA ASP A 59 14.10 8.89 9.81
C ASP A 59 14.44 7.53 9.16
N GLY A 60 13.56 7.04 8.29
CA GLY A 60 13.70 5.76 7.62
C GLY A 60 13.34 4.57 8.51
N LYS A 61 13.01 3.44 7.88
CA LYS A 61 12.66 2.21 8.61
C LYS A 61 13.88 1.46 9.15
N ASN A 62 14.99 1.49 8.43
CA ASN A 62 16.20 0.74 8.78
C ASN A 62 17.24 1.68 9.40
N PRO A 63 17.75 1.38 10.61
CA PRO A 63 18.83 2.15 11.25
C PRO A 63 20.10 2.27 10.41
N ASP A 64 20.42 1.26 9.59
CA ASP A 64 21.67 1.23 8.81
C ASP A 64 21.71 2.28 7.70
N ASP A 65 20.57 2.84 7.32
CA ASP A 65 20.45 3.84 6.26
C ASP A 65 20.71 5.28 6.73
N ASN A 66 21.13 5.45 7.99
CA ASN A 66 21.58 6.72 8.57
C ASN A 66 20.58 7.88 8.37
N ALA A 67 19.26 7.58 8.42
CA ALA A 67 18.18 8.55 8.21
C ALA A 67 18.26 9.36 6.90
N SER A 68 18.89 8.78 5.86
CA SER A 68 19.10 9.43 4.55
C SER A 68 17.81 9.61 3.74
N TYR A 69 16.75 8.89 4.09
CA TYR A 69 15.45 8.95 3.43
C TYR A 69 14.31 8.77 4.44
N VAL A 70 13.10 9.15 4.02
CA VAL A 70 11.85 8.81 4.73
C VAL A 70 11.28 7.51 4.15
N SER A 71 10.55 6.74 4.96
CA SER A 71 9.89 5.52 4.46
C SER A 71 8.38 5.58 4.72
N LEU A 72 7.60 5.12 3.74
CA LEU A 72 6.14 4.97 3.84
C LEU A 72 5.78 3.52 3.52
N PHE A 73 4.83 2.98 4.26
CA PHE A 73 4.31 1.63 4.04
C PHE A 73 2.79 1.62 4.16
N ILE A 74 2.12 0.85 3.32
CA ILE A 74 0.73 0.46 3.53
C ILE A 74 0.69 -0.79 4.39
N VAL A 75 -0.23 -0.83 5.36
CA VAL A 75 -0.33 -1.91 6.34
C VAL A 75 -1.74 -2.47 6.35
N LEU A 76 -1.86 -3.79 6.25
CA LEU A 76 -3.12 -4.50 6.48
C LEU A 76 -3.35 -4.61 8.00
N ALA A 77 -4.28 -3.81 8.52
CA ALA A 77 -4.59 -3.70 9.94
C ALA A 77 -5.64 -4.72 10.41
N SER A 78 -6.45 -5.27 9.51
CA SER A 78 -7.45 -6.29 9.86
C SER A 78 -6.81 -7.58 10.37
N GLN A 79 -7.01 -7.88 11.66
CA GLN A 79 -6.46 -9.07 12.34
C GLN A 79 -6.97 -10.41 11.78
N HIS A 80 -8.16 -10.43 11.19
CA HIS A 80 -8.80 -11.63 10.65
C HIS A 80 -8.51 -11.85 9.16
N SER A 81 -7.82 -10.92 8.51
CA SER A 81 -7.56 -10.98 7.07
C SER A 81 -6.22 -11.68 6.78
N LYS A 82 -6.24 -12.63 5.84
CA LYS A 82 -5.07 -13.33 5.34
C LYS A 82 -5.14 -13.41 3.82
N ASN A 83 -3.99 -13.38 3.15
CA ASN A 83 -3.87 -13.47 1.70
C ASN A 83 -4.65 -12.38 0.93
N VAL A 84 -4.61 -11.15 1.41
CA VAL A 84 -5.26 -10.01 0.74
C VAL A 84 -4.39 -9.56 -0.41
N LYS A 85 -4.97 -9.49 -1.62
CA LYS A 85 -4.31 -8.93 -2.79
C LYS A 85 -4.68 -7.46 -2.92
N ALA A 86 -3.68 -6.60 -2.98
CA ALA A 86 -3.88 -5.16 -3.15
C ALA A 86 -2.97 -4.62 -4.24
N LEU A 87 -3.49 -3.66 -4.99
CA LEU A 87 -2.69 -2.72 -5.78
C LEU A 87 -2.81 -1.38 -5.09
N PHE A 88 -1.70 -0.67 -4.96
CA PHE A 88 -1.69 0.62 -4.31
C PHE A 88 -0.72 1.59 -4.97
N GLU A 89 -0.99 2.85 -4.68
CA GLU A 89 -0.14 3.98 -5.01
C GLU A 89 0.01 4.82 -3.75
N LEU A 90 1.25 5.13 -3.39
CA LEU A 90 1.59 6.03 -2.31
C LEU A 90 2.16 7.30 -2.93
N THR A 91 1.52 8.43 -2.64
CA THR A 91 1.89 9.73 -3.19
C THR A 91 2.23 10.69 -2.06
N LEU A 92 3.48 11.16 -2.04
CA LEU A 92 3.89 12.28 -1.21
C LEU A 92 3.62 13.58 -1.97
N LEU A 93 2.75 14.41 -1.40
CA LEU A 93 2.27 15.61 -2.08
C LEU A 93 3.29 16.75 -1.99
N ASP A 94 3.62 17.36 -3.14
CA ASP A 94 4.40 18.59 -3.20
C ASP A 94 3.53 19.78 -2.81
N GLN A 95 3.93 20.47 -1.73
CA GLN A 95 3.24 21.64 -1.20
C GLN A 95 3.78 22.97 -1.77
N SER A 96 4.83 22.94 -2.60
CA SER A 96 5.41 24.15 -3.19
C SER A 96 4.57 24.78 -4.31
N GLY A 97 3.47 24.14 -4.70
CA GLY A 97 2.62 24.55 -5.82
C GLY A 97 3.15 24.13 -7.21
N ASN A 98 4.33 23.52 -7.27
CA ASN A 98 4.94 23.06 -8.52
C ASN A 98 4.43 21.68 -8.99
N GLN A 99 3.52 21.07 -8.23
CA GLN A 99 2.89 19.77 -8.52
C GLN A 99 3.90 18.63 -8.73
N ARG A 100 5.09 18.71 -8.11
CA ARG A 100 6.16 17.69 -8.22
C ARG A 100 6.00 16.58 -7.19
N HIS A 101 4.83 15.94 -7.18
CA HIS A 101 4.53 14.86 -6.26
C HIS A 101 5.52 13.68 -6.44
N LYS A 102 5.90 13.05 -5.34
CA LYS A 102 6.67 11.79 -5.39
C LYS A 102 5.68 10.63 -5.33
N VAL A 103 5.58 9.90 -6.43
CA VAL A 103 4.62 8.79 -6.58
C VAL A 103 5.39 7.48 -6.57
N HIS A 104 4.95 6.55 -5.72
CA HIS A 104 5.35 5.15 -5.77
C HIS A 104 4.12 4.29 -6.07
N SER A 105 4.11 3.63 -7.22
CA SER A 105 2.92 2.96 -7.75
C SER A 105 3.22 1.50 -8.06
N GLN A 106 2.47 0.60 -7.44
CA GLN A 106 2.57 -0.84 -7.74
C GLN A 106 1.76 -1.25 -8.98
N PHE A 107 0.98 -0.34 -9.56
CA PHE A 107 0.22 -0.62 -10.79
C PHE A 107 1.12 -0.86 -12.01
N GLN A 108 2.31 -0.25 -12.03
CA GLN A 108 3.24 -0.33 -13.17
C GLN A 108 4.27 -1.46 -13.03
N SER A 109 4.54 -1.93 -11.81
CA SER A 109 5.50 -3.00 -11.50
C SER A 109 4.80 -4.33 -11.20
N MET A 110 3.65 -4.59 -11.82
CA MET A 110 2.93 -5.84 -11.58
C MET A 110 3.82 -7.02 -12.01
N PRO A 111 4.29 -7.87 -11.08
CA PRO A 111 5.11 -9.01 -11.44
C PRO A 111 4.27 -10.00 -12.27
N GLU A 112 4.91 -10.86 -13.06
CA GLU A 112 4.21 -11.91 -13.84
C GLU A 112 3.30 -12.81 -12.96
N SER A 113 3.54 -12.83 -11.65
CA SER A 113 2.76 -13.53 -10.62
C SER A 113 1.49 -12.80 -10.13
N GLY A 114 1.20 -11.58 -10.61
CA GLY A 114 0.01 -10.80 -10.26
C GLY A 114 0.17 -9.89 -9.02
N PRO A 115 -0.93 -9.29 -8.51
CA PRO A 115 -0.85 -8.32 -7.41
C PRO A 115 -0.25 -8.93 -6.14
N TYR A 116 0.50 -8.10 -5.39
CA TYR A 116 1.17 -8.52 -4.16
C TYR A 116 0.16 -9.04 -3.15
N THR A 117 0.54 -10.12 -2.48
CA THR A 117 -0.27 -10.76 -1.45
C THR A 117 0.28 -10.39 -0.09
N LEU A 118 -0.51 -9.65 0.69
CA LEU A 118 -0.21 -9.39 2.11
C LEU A 118 -0.68 -10.62 2.90
N MET A 119 0.30 -11.39 3.37
CA MET A 119 0.09 -12.75 3.85
C MET A 119 -0.53 -12.78 5.25
N THR A 120 -0.20 -11.81 6.11
CA THR A 120 -0.61 -11.77 7.52
C THR A 120 -0.93 -10.36 8.01
N PRO A 121 -1.75 -10.20 9.08
CA PRO A 121 -1.96 -8.91 9.74
C PRO A 121 -0.62 -8.29 10.17
N GLY A 122 -0.45 -6.99 9.91
CA GLY A 122 0.82 -6.29 10.17
C GLY A 122 1.89 -6.50 9.09
N SER A 123 1.61 -7.24 8.01
CA SER A 123 2.45 -7.21 6.81
C SER A 123 2.52 -5.78 6.27
N MET A 124 3.72 -5.35 5.91
CA MET A 124 4.03 -4.02 5.42
C MET A 124 4.64 -4.13 4.03
N TRP A 125 4.31 -3.20 3.14
CA TRP A 125 4.97 -3.02 1.87
C TRP A 125 5.17 -1.53 1.59
#